data_AF-A0A3B9Z5B6-F1
#
_entry.id   AF-A0A3B9Z5B6-F1
#
_cell.length_a   1.000
_cell.length_b   1.000
_cell.length_c   1.000
_cell.angle_alpha   90.00
_cell.angle_beta   90.00
_cell.angle_gamma   90.00
#
_symmetry.space_group_name_H-M   'P 1'
#
loop_
_entity.id
_entity.type
_entity.pdbx_description
1 polymer ?
#
loop_
_entity_poly.entity_id
_entity_poly.type
_entity_poly.pdbx_seq_one_letter_code
_entity_poly.pdbx_strand_id
1 'polypeptide(L)'
;MLVPIPIATGEGSKGRPDGRHEGGLAKMPRLSGAQMIADFLVKAGVRHVAGIPGHGIWTVLDAFLDYPDLNVVQVLHEQSAAHLADG
;
A
#
# COMPACT_ATOMS: atom_id res chain seq x y z
N MET A 1 -29.81 -25.09 5.71
CA MET A 1 -28.68 -25.27 6.64
C MET A 1 -27.48 -24.55 6.02
N LEU A 2 -27.25 -23.29 6.38
CA LEU A 2 -26.13 -22.49 5.86
C LEU A 2 -24.90 -22.75 6.72
N VAL A 3 -23.81 -23.22 6.10
CA VAL A 3 -22.53 -23.40 6.78
C VAL A 3 -21.78 -22.06 6.73
N PRO A 4 -21.32 -21.50 7.86
CA PRO A 4 -20.54 -20.27 7.84
C PRO A 4 -19.14 -20.54 7.27
N ILE A 5 -18.75 -19.78 6.25
CA ILE A 5 -17.38 -19.73 5.74
C ILE A 5 -16.57 -18.89 6.73
N PRO A 6 -15.46 -19.41 7.32
CA PRO A 6 -14.63 -18.62 8.20
C PRO A 6 -13.91 -17.56 7.37
N ILE A 7 -14.32 -16.30 7.51
CA ILE A 7 -13.54 -15.15 7.10
C ILE A 7 -12.33 -15.11 8.03
N ALA A 8 -11.15 -15.45 7.50
CA ALA A 8 -9.90 -15.23 8.19
C ALA A 8 -9.76 -13.72 8.42
N THR A 9 -10.03 -13.27 9.65
CA THR A 9 -9.67 -11.93 10.10
C THR A 9 -8.15 -11.90 10.14
N GLY A 10 -7.54 -11.53 9.01
CA GLY A 10 -6.11 -11.23 8.96
C GLY A 10 -5.87 -10.05 9.89
N GLU A 11 -5.25 -10.30 11.03
CA GLU A 11 -4.66 -9.24 11.83
C GLU A 11 -3.71 -8.47 10.92
N GLY A 12 -4.01 -7.18 10.73
CA GLY A 12 -3.18 -6.27 9.96
C GLY A 12 -1.72 -6.38 10.39
N SER A 13 -0.83 -6.39 9.40
CA SER A 13 0.61 -6.30 9.62
C SER A 13 0.92 -4.93 10.23
N LYS A 14 0.74 -4.81 11.54
CA LYS A 14 1.24 -3.68 12.31
C LYS A 14 2.77 -3.81 12.33
N GLY A 15 3.45 -3.10 11.44
CA GLY A 15 4.89 -3.24 11.33
C GLY A 15 5.60 -2.03 10.72
N ARG A 16 5.89 -1.01 11.55
CA ARG A 16 7.16 -0.26 11.44
C ARG A 16 8.29 -1.29 11.23
N PRO A 17 9.29 -1.06 10.35
CA PRO A 17 10.23 -2.08 9.89
C PRO A 17 10.74 -2.97 11.03
N ASP A 18 10.58 -4.28 10.86
CA ASP A 18 10.97 -5.25 11.87
C ASP A 18 12.45 -5.09 12.22
N GLY A 19 12.69 -4.85 13.51
CA GLY A 19 14.00 -4.62 14.10
C GLY A 19 14.69 -5.89 14.59
N ARG A 20 14.56 -7.05 13.93
CA ARG A 20 15.34 -8.23 14.35
C ARG A 20 16.78 -8.16 13.83
N HIS A 21 17.72 -7.97 14.74
CA HIS A 21 19.13 -7.67 14.50
C HIS A 21 19.96 -8.92 14.17
N GLU A 22 20.71 -8.89 13.06
CA GLU A 22 22.01 -9.58 12.91
C GLU A 22 22.94 -8.71 12.03
N GLY A 23 24.08 -8.29 12.60
CA GLY A 23 25.35 -7.97 11.90
C GLY A 23 25.48 -6.70 11.02
N GLY A 24 26.18 -5.68 11.53
CA GLY A 24 27.40 -5.16 10.89
C GLY A 24 27.37 -4.54 9.48
N LEU A 25 26.30 -3.88 9.06
CA LEU A 25 26.28 -2.79 8.06
C LEU A 25 24.97 -2.02 8.38
N ALA A 26 24.88 -0.70 8.20
CA ALA A 26 23.62 0.00 8.46
C ALA A 26 22.46 -0.71 7.74
N LYS A 27 21.61 -1.41 8.52
CA LYS A 27 20.63 -2.37 8.02
C LYS A 27 19.56 -1.57 7.27
N MET A 28 19.69 -1.48 5.96
CA MET A 28 18.61 -0.92 5.14
C MET A 28 17.37 -1.81 5.39
N PRO A 29 16.25 -1.23 5.84
CA PRO A 29 15.04 -2.00 6.05
C PRO A 29 14.66 -2.72 4.76
N ARG A 30 14.36 -4.01 4.85
CA ARG A 30 13.89 -4.79 3.70
C ARG A 30 12.46 -4.38 3.43
N LEU A 31 12.26 -3.57 2.39
CA LEU A 31 10.93 -3.18 1.93
C LEU A 31 10.33 -4.28 1.05
N SER A 32 9.02 -4.49 1.14
CA SER A 32 8.29 -5.23 0.11
C SER A 32 8.30 -4.44 -1.20
N GLY A 33 8.02 -5.11 -2.34
CA GLY A 33 7.92 -4.41 -3.62
C GLY A 33 6.86 -3.29 -3.60
N ALA A 34 5.75 -3.51 -2.91
CA ALA A 34 4.70 -2.51 -2.71
C ALA A 34 5.17 -1.30 -1.89
N GLN A 35 5.90 -1.55 -0.80
CA GLN A 35 6.49 -0.48 0.02
C GLN A 35 7.58 0.29 -0.75
N MET A 36 8.34 -0.36 -1.62
CA MET A 36 9.29 0.33 -2.51
C MET A 36 8.58 1.30 -3.47
N ILE A 37 7.42 0.91 -4.01
CA ILE A 37 6.61 1.80 -4.86
C ILE A 37 6.12 3.00 -4.05
N ALA A 38 5.58 2.77 -2.86
CA ALA A 38 5.10 3.84 -1.98
C ALA A 38 6.22 4.84 -1.61
N ASP A 39 7.36 4.31 -1.18
CA ASP A 39 8.55 5.11 -0.83
C ASP A 39 9.08 5.91 -2.02
N PHE A 40 9.10 5.31 -3.22
CA PHE A 40 9.47 6.01 -4.45
C PHE A 40 8.51 7.17 -4.77
N LEU A 41 7.19 6.94 -4.68
CA LEU A 41 6.18 7.96 -4.96
C LEU A 41 6.29 9.14 -3.99
N VAL A 42 6.44 8.90 -2.69
CA VAL A 42 6.65 9.95 -1.69
C VAL A 42 7.92 10.75 -1.99
N LYS A 43 9.04 10.07 -2.30
CA LYS A 43 10.30 10.75 -2.67
C LYS A 43 10.20 11.56 -3.96
N ALA A 44 9.36 11.13 -4.90
CA ALA A 44 9.04 11.88 -6.10
C ALA A 44 8.11 13.08 -5.85
N GLY A 45 7.65 13.29 -4.61
CA GLY A 45 6.75 14.38 -4.25
C GLY A 45 5.27 14.11 -4.58
N VAL A 46 4.91 12.86 -4.91
CA VAL A 46 3.53 12.48 -5.16
C VAL A 46 2.75 12.53 -3.85
N ARG A 47 1.58 13.17 -3.90
CA ARG A 47 0.71 13.39 -2.72
C ARG A 47 -0.67 12.75 -2.87
N HIS A 48 -1.10 12.53 -4.10
CA HIS A 48 -2.41 11.98 -4.43
C HIS A 48 -2.26 10.80 -5.38
N VAL A 49 -2.97 9.71 -5.10
CA VAL A 49 -3.02 8.54 -5.98
C VAL A 49 -4.49 8.24 -6.27
N ALA A 50 -4.90 8.32 -7.54
CA ALA A 50 -6.26 7.99 -7.96
C ALA A 50 -6.32 6.55 -8.50
N GLY A 51 -7.31 5.76 -8.08
CA GLY A 51 -7.45 4.39 -8.58
C GLY A 51 -8.70 3.66 -8.09
N ILE A 52 -8.87 2.43 -8.58
CA ILE A 52 -9.92 1.51 -8.15
C ILE A 52 -9.28 0.36 -7.36
N PRO A 53 -9.68 0.13 -6.11
CA PRO A 53 -9.25 -1.06 -5.39
C PRO A 53 -9.76 -2.33 -6.06
N GLY A 54 -8.88 -3.33 -6.16
CA GLY A 54 -9.21 -4.62 -6.75
C GLY A 54 -8.18 -5.67 -6.39
N HIS A 55 -8.53 -6.94 -6.63
CA HIS A 55 -7.73 -8.10 -6.22
C HIS A 55 -6.26 -8.04 -6.67
N GLY A 56 -5.99 -7.48 -7.85
CA GLY A 56 -4.63 -7.39 -8.40
C GLY A 56 -3.74 -6.33 -7.77
N ILE A 57 -4.29 -5.36 -7.01
CA ILE A 57 -3.54 -4.19 -6.51
C ILE A 57 -3.57 -4.05 -4.99
N TRP A 58 -4.24 -4.95 -4.27
CA TRP A 58 -4.40 -4.87 -2.81
C TRP A 58 -3.09 -4.73 -2.05
N THR A 59 -2.03 -5.43 -2.45
CA THR A 59 -0.73 -5.35 -1.76
C THR A 59 -0.10 -3.97 -1.84
N VAL A 60 -0.34 -3.23 -2.93
CA VAL A 60 0.14 -1.85 -3.11
C VAL A 60 -0.73 -0.87 -2.34
N LEU A 61 -2.06 -1.03 -2.42
CA LEU A 61 -3.01 -0.22 -1.66
C LEU A 61 -2.81 -0.36 -0.15
N ASP A 62 -2.59 -1.58 0.33
CA ASP A 62 -2.27 -1.87 1.73
C ASP A 62 -0.99 -1.16 2.15
N ALA A 63 0.07 -1.24 1.33
CA ALA A 63 1.31 -0.52 1.60
C ALA A 63 1.10 1.00 1.64
N PHE A 64 0.23 1.59 0.81
CA PHE A 64 -0.03 3.04 0.84
C PHE A 64 -0.64 3.51 2.17
N LEU A 65 -1.34 2.64 2.90
CA LEU A 65 -1.89 2.98 4.23
C LEU A 65 -0.80 3.28 5.26
N ASP A 66 0.41 2.75 5.08
CA ASP A 66 1.56 3.02 5.94
C ASP A 66 2.26 4.36 5.63
N TYR A 67 1.86 5.05 4.55
CA TYR A 67 2.51 6.27 4.05
C TYR A 67 1.51 7.44 4.11
N PRO A 68 1.45 8.19 5.22
CA PRO A 68 0.45 9.25 5.41
C PRO A 68 0.60 10.43 4.43
N ASP A 69 1.76 10.56 3.77
CA ASP A 69 2.00 11.55 2.72
C ASP A 69 1.32 11.19 1.38
N LEU A 70 0.85 9.94 1.22
CA LEU A 70 0.06 9.48 0.08
C LEU A 70 -1.42 9.46 0.43
N ASN A 71 -2.20 10.31 -0.23
CA ASN A 71 -3.65 10.28 -0.13
C ASN A 71 -4.25 9.51 -1.31
N VAL A 72 -4.85 8.36 -1.01
CA VAL A 72 -5.51 7.52 -2.03
C VAL A 72 -6.94 7.99 -2.26
N VAL A 73 -7.23 8.41 -3.49
CA VAL A 73 -8.58 8.79 -3.95
C VAL A 73 -9.18 7.62 -4.71
N GLN A 74 -10.16 6.96 -4.08
CA GLN A 74 -10.92 5.91 -4.73
C GLN A 74 -11.89 6.49 -5.77
N VAL A 75 -11.83 5.99 -6.99
CA VAL A 75 -12.79 6.30 -8.05
C VAL A 75 -13.60 5.06 -8.45
N LEU A 76 -14.65 5.26 -9.26
CA LEU A 76 -15.50 4.16 -9.77
C LEU A 76 -15.04 3.58 -11.10
N HIS A 77 -14.36 4.38 -11.93
CA HIS A 77 -13.91 3.99 -13.26
C HIS A 77 -12.46 4.45 -13.48
N GLU A 78 -11.67 3.64 -14.16
CA GLU A 78 -10.24 3.92 -14.42
C GLU A 78 -10.09 5.17 -15.29
N GLN A 79 -11.07 5.43 -16.17
CA GLN A 79 -11.12 6.67 -16.93
C GLN A 79 -11.25 7.90 -16.01
N SER A 80 -12.05 7.80 -14.94
CA SER A 80 -12.15 8.86 -13.93
C SER A 80 -10.83 9.03 -13.16
N ALA A 81 -10.11 7.94 -12.87
CA ALA A 81 -8.78 8.02 -12.25
C ALA A 81 -7.80 8.78 -13.15
N ALA A 82 -7.80 8.45 -14.45
CA ALA A 82 -6.92 9.08 -15.43
C ALA A 82 -7.19 10.58 -15.55
N HIS A 83 -8.46 10.98 -15.69
CA HIS A 83 -8.80 12.41 -15.74
C HIS A 83 -8.51 13.14 -14.43
N LEU A 84 -8.71 12.50 -13.28
CA LEU A 84 -8.37 13.08 -11.98
C LEU A 84 -6.87 13.24 -11.78
N ALA A 85 -6.05 12.35 -12.36
CA ALA A 85 -4.60 12.40 -12.29
C ALA A 85 -3.97 13.39 -13.28
N ASP A 86 -4.66 13.69 -14.40
CA ASP A 86 -4.24 14.66 -15.41
C ASP A 86 -4.57 16.11 -15.03
N GLY A 87 -5.68 16.31 -14.32
CA GLY A 87 -6.15 17.63 -13.88
C GLY A 87 -5.32 18.24 -12.77
#